data_AF-A0A382AV94-F1
#
_entry.id   AF-A0A382AV94-F1
#
_cell.length_a   1.000
_cell.length_b   1.000
_cell.length_c   1.000
_cell.angle_alpha   90.00
_cell.angle_beta   90.00
_cell.angle_gamma   90.00
#
_symmetry.space_group_name_H-M   'P 1'
#
loop_
_entity.id
_entity.type
_entity.pdbx_description
1 polymer ?
#
loop_
_entity_poly.entity_id
_entity_poly.type
_entity_poly.pdbx_seq_one_letter_code
_entity_poly.pdbx_strand_id
1 'polypeptide(L)'
;VSRRILDLILLIAVFTFFVINPIPAVAQGLPTIEDKTASMDVIDGYFPMYWDDTTGTLWLEISRFDTEELYLSGLSAGLGSNDIGLDRGQTRSRLVVFERVGPKILMVQRNYRFRANSENPDEQRAVEDAFAKSILWGFTVTAETNGRVLVNTTDFLLRDTHGVIPRLQQDGQYRVDQSRSAVYLPRTKGFPQNTEVDVTITFTTQPQPRTFGSRNERRHGVADVTPAADAVTLRQHHSLVQLPEPGYKPRSYDPRSGFGNVSWQDYSTSLGDSMTKRLIRR
;
A
#
# COMPACT_ATOMS: atom_id res chain seq x y z
N VAL A 1 -45.20 -19.08 60.21
CA VAL A 1 -44.60 -18.79 58.87
C VAL A 1 -45.50 -19.45 57.84
N SER A 2 -46.26 -18.65 57.08
CA SER A 2 -47.39 -19.14 56.27
C SER A 2 -46.91 -19.76 54.95
N ARG A 3 -47.69 -20.74 54.43
CA ARG A 3 -47.44 -21.43 53.14
C ARG A 3 -47.09 -20.49 51.97
N ARG A 4 -47.57 -19.24 52.01
CA ARG A 4 -47.28 -18.20 51.01
C ARG A 4 -45.81 -17.78 50.94
N ILE A 5 -45.03 -17.97 52.00
CA ILE A 5 -43.58 -17.66 52.02
C ILE A 5 -42.78 -18.79 51.36
N LEU A 6 -43.22 -20.05 51.50
CA LEU A 6 -42.60 -21.19 50.81
C LEU A 6 -42.87 -21.16 49.30
N ASP A 7 -44.08 -20.79 48.88
CA ASP A 7 -44.43 -20.68 47.46
C ASP A 7 -43.66 -19.54 46.76
N LEU A 8 -43.37 -18.45 47.48
CA LEU A 8 -42.58 -17.33 46.95
C LEU A 8 -41.08 -17.69 46.80
N ILE A 9 -40.53 -18.50 47.72
CA ILE A 9 -39.16 -18.98 47.63
C ILE A 9 -39.01 -20.02 46.50
N LEU A 10 -40.04 -20.85 46.27
CA LEU A 10 -40.05 -21.82 45.17
C LEU A 10 -40.17 -21.13 43.80
N LEU A 11 -40.93 -20.03 43.70
CA LEU A 11 -41.06 -19.26 42.45
C LEU A 11 -39.76 -18.52 42.08
N ILE A 12 -39.01 -18.03 43.06
CA ILE A 12 -37.71 -17.36 42.84
C ILE A 12 -36.64 -18.39 42.43
N ALA A 13 -36.69 -19.61 42.98
CA ALA A 13 -35.75 -20.68 42.63
C ALA A 13 -35.98 -21.27 41.22
N VAL A 14 -37.21 -21.21 40.68
CA VAL A 14 -37.49 -21.67 39.31
C VAL A 14 -37.11 -20.64 38.25
N PHE A 15 -37.02 -19.35 38.61
CA PHE A 15 -36.61 -18.30 37.66
C PHE A 15 -35.09 -18.10 37.54
N THR A 16 -34.29 -18.69 38.45
CA THR A 16 -32.81 -18.57 38.43
C THR A 16 -32.09 -19.70 37.70
N PHE A 17 -32.83 -20.60 37.05
CA PHE A 17 -32.26 -21.72 36.28
C PHE A 17 -32.45 -21.57 34.76
N PHE A 18 -32.53 -20.34 34.25
CA PHE A 18 -32.15 -20.08 32.87
C PHE A 18 -30.63 -20.14 32.78
N VAL A 19 -30.13 -21.37 32.67
CA VAL A 19 -28.77 -21.69 32.28
C VAL A 19 -28.50 -20.93 30.98
N ILE A 20 -27.71 -19.87 31.10
CA ILE A 20 -27.01 -19.24 29.97
C ILE A 20 -26.08 -20.34 29.47
N ASN A 21 -26.58 -21.21 28.58
CA ASN A 21 -25.72 -22.06 27.79
C ASN A 21 -24.93 -21.09 26.90
N PRO A 22 -23.61 -20.95 27.08
CA PRO A 22 -22.83 -20.24 26.10
C PRO A 22 -23.01 -21.03 24.80
N ILE A 23 -23.76 -20.48 23.85
CA ILE A 23 -23.74 -20.98 22.49
C ILE A 23 -22.26 -20.93 22.11
N PRO A 24 -21.59 -22.06 21.85
CA PRO A 24 -20.24 -22.00 21.34
C PRO A 24 -20.34 -21.18 20.06
N ALA A 25 -19.74 -19.99 20.07
CA ALA A 25 -19.51 -19.22 18.87
C ALA A 25 -18.59 -20.09 18.02
N VAL A 26 -19.20 -20.87 17.13
CA VAL A 26 -18.48 -21.45 16.00
C VAL A 26 -17.88 -20.24 15.33
N ALA A 27 -16.55 -20.11 15.40
CA ALA A 27 -15.85 -19.14 14.58
C ALA A 27 -16.25 -19.46 13.14
N GLN A 28 -17.21 -18.73 12.59
CA GLN A 28 -17.54 -18.87 11.19
C GLN A 28 -16.24 -18.56 10.45
N GLY A 29 -15.75 -19.57 9.71
CA GLY A 29 -14.60 -19.38 8.84
C GLY A 29 -14.87 -18.20 7.90
N LEU A 30 -13.80 -17.64 7.35
CA LEU A 30 -13.92 -16.63 6.32
C LEU A 30 -14.81 -17.17 5.18
N PRO A 31 -15.69 -16.33 4.59
CA PRO A 31 -16.43 -16.74 3.39
C PRO A 31 -15.46 -17.06 2.25
N THR A 32 -15.95 -17.81 1.26
CA THR A 32 -15.18 -18.00 0.03
C THR A 32 -15.07 -16.68 -0.74
N ILE A 33 -14.02 -16.53 -1.55
CA ILE A 33 -13.87 -15.37 -2.44
C ILE A 33 -15.07 -15.29 -3.37
N GLU A 34 -15.45 -16.42 -3.95
CA GLU A 34 -16.55 -16.54 -4.90
C GLU A 34 -17.89 -16.09 -4.29
N ASP A 35 -18.19 -16.46 -3.05
CA ASP A 35 -19.39 -15.99 -2.34
C ASP A 35 -19.31 -14.48 -2.05
N LYS A 36 -18.13 -14.00 -1.61
CA LYS A 36 -17.93 -12.60 -1.24
C LYS A 36 -18.02 -11.66 -2.43
N THR A 37 -17.61 -12.11 -3.61
CA THR A 37 -17.51 -11.29 -4.83
C THR A 37 -18.59 -11.59 -5.86
N ALA A 38 -19.60 -12.42 -5.55
CA ALA A 38 -20.63 -12.87 -6.49
C ALA A 38 -21.38 -11.74 -7.21
N SER A 39 -21.52 -10.57 -6.58
CA SER A 39 -22.20 -9.38 -7.12
C SER A 39 -21.25 -8.25 -7.53
N MET A 40 -19.94 -8.50 -7.56
CA MET A 40 -18.92 -7.50 -7.87
C MET A 40 -18.46 -7.62 -9.32
N ASP A 41 -18.02 -6.51 -9.90
CA ASP A 41 -17.43 -6.51 -11.23
C ASP A 41 -16.00 -7.08 -11.17
N VAL A 42 -15.77 -8.17 -11.89
CA VAL A 42 -14.45 -8.82 -11.95
C VAL A 42 -13.53 -8.04 -12.89
N ILE A 43 -12.31 -7.80 -12.43
CA ILE A 43 -11.23 -7.20 -13.22
C ILE A 43 -10.06 -8.19 -13.19
N ASP A 44 -9.88 -8.93 -14.28
CA ASP A 44 -8.74 -9.83 -14.44
C ASP A 44 -7.42 -9.08 -14.33
N GLY A 45 -6.35 -9.79 -13.96
CA GLY A 45 -5.00 -9.25 -13.92
C GLY A 45 -4.00 -10.21 -13.28
N TYR A 46 -2.73 -9.79 -13.25
CA TYR A 46 -1.70 -10.54 -12.55
C TYR A 46 -2.05 -10.72 -11.07
N PHE A 47 -2.57 -9.65 -10.44
CA PHE A 47 -3.40 -9.71 -9.24
C PHE A 47 -4.84 -9.38 -9.64
N PRO A 48 -5.77 -10.37 -9.66
CA PRO A 48 -7.18 -10.11 -9.93
C PRO A 48 -7.79 -9.12 -8.93
N MET A 49 -8.73 -8.32 -9.39
CA MET A 49 -9.45 -7.35 -8.58
C MET A 49 -10.95 -7.51 -8.73
N TYR A 50 -11.70 -7.03 -7.74
CA TYR A 50 -13.15 -7.04 -7.75
C TYR A 50 -13.65 -5.66 -7.33
N TRP A 51 -14.45 -5.03 -8.17
CA TRP A 51 -15.06 -3.73 -7.88
C TRP A 51 -16.45 -3.91 -7.29
N ASP A 52 -16.64 -3.39 -6.09
CA ASP A 52 -17.94 -3.31 -5.43
C ASP A 52 -18.53 -1.90 -5.61
N ASP A 53 -19.39 -1.74 -6.61
CA ASP A 53 -20.02 -0.46 -6.93
C ASP A 53 -20.92 0.07 -5.80
N THR A 54 -21.47 -0.84 -4.98
CA THR A 54 -22.37 -0.47 -3.89
C THR A 54 -21.65 0.21 -2.74
N THR A 55 -20.38 -0.17 -2.50
CA THR A 55 -19.57 0.40 -1.41
C THR A 55 -18.44 1.30 -1.91
N GLY A 56 -18.20 1.35 -3.21
CA GLY A 56 -17.05 2.05 -3.79
C GLY A 56 -15.73 1.39 -3.41
N THR A 57 -15.73 0.08 -3.17
CA THR A 57 -14.54 -0.65 -2.69
C THR A 57 -13.87 -1.42 -3.82
N LEU A 58 -12.55 -1.27 -3.92
CA LEU A 58 -11.74 -2.14 -4.74
C LEU A 58 -11.11 -3.22 -3.86
N TRP A 59 -11.38 -4.47 -4.21
CA TRP A 59 -10.81 -5.64 -3.58
C TRP A 59 -9.68 -6.19 -4.44
N LEU A 60 -8.65 -6.74 -3.79
CA LEU A 60 -7.50 -7.36 -4.43
C LEU A 60 -7.39 -8.82 -3.98
N GLU A 61 -7.20 -9.72 -4.93
CA GLU A 61 -6.90 -11.12 -4.67
C GLU A 61 -5.39 -11.36 -4.66
N ILE A 62 -4.90 -11.96 -3.58
CA ILE A 62 -3.50 -12.31 -3.39
C ILE A 62 -3.39 -13.84 -3.31
N SER A 63 -2.64 -14.42 -4.23
CA SER A 63 -2.40 -15.87 -4.31
C SER A 63 -0.92 -16.26 -4.26
N ARG A 64 -0.03 -15.26 -4.36
CA ARG A 64 1.42 -15.43 -4.30
C ARG A 64 1.96 -14.75 -3.04
N PHE A 65 2.47 -15.57 -2.13
CA PHE A 65 3.14 -15.15 -0.91
C PHE A 65 4.63 -15.45 -1.02
N ASP A 66 5.44 -14.69 -0.30
CA ASP A 66 6.90 -14.86 -0.25
C ASP A 66 7.61 -14.73 -1.61
N THR A 67 6.89 -14.27 -2.64
CA THR A 67 7.37 -13.95 -3.98
C THR A 67 7.54 -12.44 -4.12
N GLU A 68 8.69 -12.02 -4.66
CA GLU A 68 8.97 -10.61 -4.92
C GLU A 68 8.22 -10.12 -6.15
N GLU A 69 7.64 -8.92 -6.03
CA GLU A 69 6.89 -8.23 -7.07
C GLU A 69 7.38 -6.79 -7.16
N LEU A 70 7.30 -6.21 -8.36
CA LEU A 70 7.60 -4.80 -8.56
C LEU A 70 6.35 -3.96 -8.29
N TYR A 71 6.39 -3.14 -7.25
CA TYR A 71 5.37 -2.12 -6.99
C TYR A 71 5.83 -0.76 -7.49
N LEU A 72 5.13 -0.22 -8.49
CA LEU A 72 5.32 1.13 -9.00
C LEU A 72 4.22 2.04 -8.47
N SER A 73 4.59 3.26 -8.10
CA SER A 73 3.64 4.33 -7.82
C SER A 73 4.08 5.61 -8.52
N GLY A 74 3.14 6.47 -8.93
CA GLY A 74 3.50 7.73 -9.57
C GLY A 74 2.34 8.68 -9.79
N LEU A 75 2.59 9.80 -10.48
CA LEU A 75 1.56 10.77 -10.87
C LEU A 75 1.11 10.52 -12.31
N SER A 76 -0.13 10.07 -12.51
CA SER A 76 -0.73 9.98 -13.86
C SER A 76 -1.29 11.33 -14.34
N ALA A 77 -1.52 12.28 -13.43
CA ALA A 77 -1.73 13.69 -13.73
C ALA A 77 -0.95 14.57 -12.75
N GLY A 78 -0.29 15.61 -13.27
CA GLY A 78 0.51 16.54 -12.49
C GLY A 78 -0.25 17.81 -12.11
N LEU A 79 0.37 18.64 -11.26
CA LEU A 79 -0.19 19.91 -10.78
C LEU A 79 -0.08 21.04 -11.82
N GLY A 80 0.89 20.95 -12.74
CA GLY A 80 1.12 21.98 -13.76
C GLY A 80 1.95 23.18 -13.28
N SER A 81 2.81 23.00 -12.26
CA SER A 81 3.75 24.02 -11.79
C SER A 81 5.16 23.43 -11.66
N ASN A 82 6.12 23.95 -12.42
CA ASN A 82 7.53 23.54 -12.35
C ASN A 82 8.15 23.88 -10.98
N ASP A 83 7.76 25.01 -10.39
CA ASP A 83 8.26 25.47 -9.08
C ASP A 83 7.85 24.54 -7.94
N ILE A 84 6.66 23.95 -8.06
CA ILE A 84 6.15 22.92 -7.15
C ILE A 84 6.57 21.52 -7.61
N GLY A 85 6.92 21.29 -8.88
CA GLY A 85 7.54 20.05 -9.36
C GLY A 85 6.75 18.77 -9.03
N LEU A 86 5.42 18.83 -9.15
CA LEU A 86 4.53 17.67 -9.08
C LEU A 86 4.10 17.31 -10.49
N ASP A 87 5.04 16.78 -11.27
CA ASP A 87 4.86 16.57 -12.70
C ASP A 87 4.29 15.19 -13.02
N ARG A 88 3.48 15.15 -14.08
CA ARG A 88 2.97 13.91 -14.63
C ARG A 88 4.14 13.02 -15.09
N GLY A 89 4.06 11.73 -14.78
CA GLY A 89 5.06 10.74 -15.18
C GLY A 89 6.23 10.58 -14.20
N GLN A 90 6.25 11.33 -13.09
CA GLN A 90 7.16 11.03 -11.98
C GLN A 90 6.76 9.68 -11.34
N THR A 91 7.72 8.79 -11.14
CA THR A 91 7.49 7.43 -10.64
C THR A 91 8.43 7.09 -9.48
N ARG A 92 8.02 6.09 -8.71
CA ARG A 92 8.78 5.45 -7.63
C ARG A 92 8.59 3.94 -7.78
N SER A 93 9.68 3.19 -7.64
CA SER A 93 9.67 1.73 -7.66
C SER A 93 10.09 1.15 -6.31
N ARG A 94 9.47 0.04 -5.94
CA ARG A 94 9.77 -0.73 -4.73
C ARG A 94 9.66 -2.21 -5.06
N LEU A 95 10.59 -3.02 -4.56
CA LEU A 95 10.43 -4.47 -4.54
C LEU A 95 9.69 -4.85 -3.27
N VAL A 96 8.57 -5.52 -3.43
CA VAL A 96 7.66 -5.87 -2.34
C VAL A 96 7.36 -7.36 -2.33
N VAL A 97 7.01 -7.87 -1.17
CA VAL A 97 6.55 -9.24 -0.95
C VAL A 97 5.32 -9.21 -0.06
N PHE A 98 4.39 -10.14 -0.27
CA PHE A 98 3.26 -10.34 0.62
C PHE A 98 3.56 -11.47 1.60
N GLU A 99 3.59 -11.14 2.89
CA GLU A 99 3.82 -12.09 3.99
C GLU A 99 2.52 -12.29 4.77
N ARG A 100 2.10 -13.53 5.00
CA ARG A 100 0.90 -13.83 5.79
C ARG A 100 1.26 -14.02 7.26
N VAL A 101 0.57 -13.29 8.14
CA VAL A 101 0.67 -13.43 9.61
C VAL A 101 -0.74 -13.50 10.19
N GLY A 102 -1.21 -14.72 10.45
CA GLY A 102 -2.58 -14.96 10.91
C GLY A 102 -3.62 -14.40 9.92
N PRO A 103 -4.53 -13.50 10.36
CA PRO A 103 -5.52 -12.87 9.48
C PRO A 103 -4.99 -11.65 8.71
N LYS A 104 -3.68 -11.34 8.83
CA LYS A 104 -3.06 -10.18 8.19
C LYS A 104 -2.19 -10.59 7.02
N ILE A 105 -2.24 -9.79 5.96
CA ILE A 105 -1.25 -9.83 4.86
C ILE A 105 -0.43 -8.56 4.93
N LEU A 106 0.88 -8.70 5.18
CA LEU A 106 1.81 -7.59 5.24
C LEU A 106 2.42 -7.39 3.85
N MET A 107 2.32 -6.17 3.32
CA MET A 107 3.09 -5.76 2.14
C MET A 107 4.43 -5.23 2.61
N VAL A 108 5.46 -6.03 2.44
CA VAL A 108 6.80 -5.75 2.96
C VAL A 108 7.71 -5.30 1.83
N GLN A 109 8.34 -4.15 1.98
CA GLN A 109 9.44 -3.71 1.13
C GLN A 109 10.76 -4.24 1.69
N ARG A 110 11.46 -5.04 0.88
CA ARG A 110 12.82 -5.52 1.18
C ARG A 110 13.85 -4.38 1.06
N ASN A 111 14.94 -4.49 1.84
CA ASN A 111 16.00 -3.51 1.84
C ASN A 111 17.21 -4.00 1.01
N TYR A 112 17.31 -3.55 -0.24
CA TYR A 112 18.46 -3.90 -1.10
C TYR A 112 19.65 -2.95 -0.96
N ARG A 113 19.59 -1.96 -0.06
CA ARG A 113 20.73 -1.05 0.16
C ARG A 113 21.83 -1.74 0.97
N PHE A 114 21.49 -2.77 1.74
CA PHE A 114 22.39 -3.57 2.55
C PHE A 114 22.00 -5.03 2.35
N ARG A 115 22.92 -5.86 1.83
CA ARG A 115 22.66 -7.28 1.55
C ARG A 115 23.97 -8.07 1.63
N ALA A 116 23.88 -9.39 1.75
CA ALA A 116 25.01 -10.30 1.53
C ALA A 116 24.77 -11.11 0.26
N ASN A 117 25.65 -11.00 -0.72
CA ASN A 117 25.65 -11.87 -1.91
C ASN A 117 26.54 -13.10 -1.65
N SER A 118 26.21 -13.84 -0.60
CA SER A 118 26.89 -15.08 -0.20
C SER A 118 26.00 -16.29 -0.51
N GLU A 119 26.58 -17.47 -0.69
CA GLU A 119 25.82 -18.72 -0.74
C GLU A 119 25.47 -19.24 0.67
N ASN A 120 26.02 -18.63 1.73
CA ASN A 120 25.75 -19.01 3.11
C ASN A 120 24.42 -18.40 3.60
N PRO A 121 23.40 -19.22 3.91
CA PRO A 121 22.10 -18.73 4.36
C PRO A 121 22.14 -18.02 5.72
N ASP A 122 23.06 -18.39 6.61
CA ASP A 122 23.17 -17.74 7.93
C ASP A 122 23.76 -16.33 7.81
N GLU A 123 24.65 -16.11 6.84
CA GLU A 123 25.18 -14.78 6.53
C GLU A 123 24.11 -13.88 5.90
N GLN A 124 23.32 -14.42 4.96
CA GLN A 124 22.17 -13.70 4.39
C GLN A 124 21.18 -13.30 5.49
N ARG A 125 20.82 -14.25 6.37
CA ARG A 125 19.91 -13.99 7.50
C ARG A 125 20.46 -12.96 8.48
N ALA A 126 21.75 -13.06 8.83
CA ALA A 126 22.38 -12.10 9.73
C ALA A 126 22.29 -10.65 9.20
N VAL A 127 22.44 -10.46 7.89
CA VAL A 127 22.29 -9.14 7.27
C VAL A 127 20.82 -8.71 7.18
N GLU A 128 19.92 -9.64 6.85
CA GLU A 128 18.48 -9.37 6.85
C GLU A 128 17.98 -8.91 8.23
N ASP A 129 18.44 -9.55 9.31
CA ASP A 129 18.08 -9.19 10.69
C ASP A 129 18.78 -7.90 11.16
N ALA A 130 19.96 -7.59 10.61
CA ALA A 130 20.72 -6.38 10.96
C ALA A 130 20.16 -5.11 10.30
N PHE A 131 19.44 -5.22 9.18
CA PHE A 131 18.92 -4.06 8.45
C PHE A 131 17.40 -4.12 8.29
N ALA A 132 16.72 -3.15 8.89
CA ALA A 132 15.27 -3.10 8.89
C ALA A 132 14.66 -3.14 7.47
N LYS A 133 13.68 -4.03 7.30
CA LYS A 133 12.67 -3.98 6.23
C LYS A 133 11.58 -2.96 6.55
N SER A 134 10.75 -2.62 5.57
CA SER A 134 9.64 -1.68 5.79
C SER A 134 8.30 -2.34 5.47
N ILE A 135 7.40 -2.44 6.44
CA ILE A 135 6.01 -2.83 6.18
C ILE A 135 5.30 -1.60 5.62
N LEU A 136 4.93 -1.65 4.34
CA LEU A 136 4.24 -0.56 3.66
C LEU A 136 2.75 -0.51 3.97
N TRP A 137 2.15 -1.68 4.23
CA TRP A 137 0.74 -1.83 4.55
C TRP A 137 0.45 -3.18 5.21
N GLY A 138 -0.61 -3.25 6.01
CA GLY A 138 -1.13 -4.48 6.59
C GLY A 138 -2.61 -4.65 6.25
N PHE A 139 -2.91 -5.55 5.33
CA PHE A 139 -4.27 -5.90 4.95
C PHE A 139 -4.88 -6.89 5.94
N THR A 140 -6.22 -6.91 6.03
CA THR A 140 -6.96 -7.96 6.75
C THR A 140 -7.65 -8.84 5.72
N VAL A 141 -7.49 -10.16 5.85
CA VAL A 141 -8.18 -11.12 4.98
C VAL A 141 -9.68 -11.08 5.26
N THR A 142 -10.49 -10.92 4.22
CA THR A 142 -11.96 -10.86 4.31
C THR A 142 -12.67 -12.06 3.69
N ALA A 143 -12.01 -12.77 2.78
CA ALA A 143 -12.48 -14.03 2.19
C ALA A 143 -11.27 -14.88 1.77
N GLU A 144 -11.44 -16.20 1.70
CA GLU A 144 -10.37 -17.12 1.33
C GLU A 144 -10.91 -18.34 0.56
N THR A 145 -10.23 -18.69 -0.54
CA THR A 145 -10.52 -19.89 -1.32
C THR A 145 -9.21 -20.56 -1.76
N ASN A 146 -9.00 -21.82 -1.36
CA ASN A 146 -7.85 -22.63 -1.77
C ASN A 146 -6.49 -21.91 -1.62
N GLY A 147 -6.28 -21.22 -0.49
CA GLY A 147 -5.05 -20.47 -0.19
C GLY A 147 -4.93 -19.09 -0.85
N ARG A 148 -5.86 -18.70 -1.73
CA ARG A 148 -5.98 -17.33 -2.24
C ARG A 148 -6.78 -16.51 -1.24
N VAL A 149 -6.40 -15.25 -1.03
CA VAL A 149 -7.05 -14.36 -0.07
C VAL A 149 -7.57 -13.10 -0.74
N LEU A 150 -8.72 -12.63 -0.30
CA LEU A 150 -9.28 -11.35 -0.71
C LEU A 150 -9.02 -10.30 0.38
N VAL A 151 -8.55 -9.12 -0.04
CA VAL A 151 -8.30 -7.97 0.85
C VAL A 151 -8.90 -6.69 0.29
N ASN A 152 -9.37 -5.80 1.16
CA ASN A 152 -9.76 -4.44 0.75
C ASN A 152 -8.50 -3.62 0.49
N THR A 153 -8.37 -3.06 -0.71
CA THR A 153 -7.20 -2.25 -1.10
C THR A 153 -7.45 -0.75 -1.18
N THR A 154 -8.68 -0.27 -0.98
CA THR A 154 -9.05 1.13 -1.21
C THR A 154 -8.21 2.10 -0.38
N ASP A 155 -8.13 1.92 0.94
CA ASP A 155 -7.36 2.82 1.81
C ASP A 155 -5.85 2.81 1.52
N PHE A 156 -5.32 1.66 1.11
CA PHE A 156 -3.93 1.53 0.68
C PHE A 156 -3.65 2.38 -0.56
N LEU A 157 -4.60 2.44 -1.49
CA LEU A 157 -4.44 3.18 -2.75
C LEU A 157 -4.65 4.69 -2.54
N LEU A 158 -5.59 5.09 -1.68
CA LEU A 158 -5.93 6.51 -1.48
C LEU A 158 -4.94 7.30 -0.61
N ARG A 159 -3.88 6.68 -0.13
CA ARG A 159 -2.82 7.36 0.65
C ARG A 159 -1.88 8.18 -0.25
N ASP A 160 -1.15 9.12 0.34
CA ASP A 160 -0.11 9.85 -0.37
C ASP A 160 1.13 8.97 -0.62
N THR A 161 1.17 8.27 -1.76
CA THR A 161 2.31 7.40 -2.09
C THR A 161 3.45 8.14 -2.78
N HIS A 162 3.15 9.28 -3.39
CA HIS A 162 4.12 10.08 -4.15
C HIS A 162 4.88 11.09 -3.29
N GLY A 163 4.30 11.52 -2.17
CA GLY A 163 4.85 12.56 -1.30
C GLY A 163 4.38 13.97 -1.70
N VAL A 164 3.13 14.09 -2.12
CA VAL A 164 2.48 15.37 -2.45
C VAL A 164 2.41 16.28 -1.23
N ILE A 165 2.00 15.76 -0.07
CA ILE A 165 1.85 16.55 1.16
C ILE A 165 3.17 17.22 1.54
N PRO A 166 4.30 16.49 1.64
CA PRO A 166 5.61 17.12 1.85
C PRO A 166 5.97 18.19 0.82
N ARG A 167 5.54 18.04 -0.43
CA ARG A 167 5.87 18.98 -1.49
C ARG A 167 5.07 20.29 -1.38
N LEU A 168 3.86 20.24 -0.82
CA LEU A 168 2.96 21.38 -0.67
C LEU A 168 3.12 22.13 0.66
N GLN A 169 4.04 21.71 1.55
CA GLN A 169 4.21 22.27 2.90
C GLN A 169 4.36 23.79 2.95
N GLN A 170 4.94 24.40 1.91
CA GLN A 170 5.16 25.84 1.83
C GLN A 170 3.89 26.63 1.45
N ASP A 171 2.89 25.97 0.87
CA ASP A 171 1.62 26.56 0.45
C ASP A 171 0.45 26.19 1.38
N GLY A 172 0.70 25.38 2.42
CA GLY A 172 -0.32 24.96 3.37
C GLY A 172 0.00 23.66 4.10
N GLN A 173 -0.79 23.38 5.14
CA GLN A 173 -0.72 22.13 5.88
C GLN A 173 -1.75 21.16 5.29
N TYR A 174 -1.38 20.55 4.16
CA TYR A 174 -2.27 19.65 3.43
C TYR A 174 -2.38 18.28 4.09
N ARG A 175 -3.55 17.66 3.96
CA ARG A 175 -3.83 16.26 4.28
C ARG A 175 -4.69 15.64 3.20
N VAL A 176 -4.62 14.33 3.03
CA VAL A 176 -5.58 13.60 2.18
C VAL A 176 -6.98 13.79 2.74
N ASP A 177 -7.94 14.08 1.87
CA ASP A 177 -9.36 14.06 2.15
C ASP A 177 -9.99 12.85 1.46
N GLN A 178 -10.21 11.78 2.24
CA GLN A 178 -10.77 10.53 1.74
C GLN A 178 -12.18 10.72 1.18
N SER A 179 -12.99 11.65 1.72
CA SER A 179 -14.36 11.90 1.24
C SER A 179 -14.41 12.51 -0.16
N ARG A 180 -13.29 13.10 -0.61
CA ARG A 180 -13.09 13.69 -1.94
C ARG A 180 -12.09 12.90 -2.79
N SER A 181 -11.86 11.63 -2.45
CA SER A 181 -10.90 10.76 -3.12
C SER A 181 -11.58 9.43 -3.48
N ALA A 182 -11.21 8.85 -4.63
CA ALA A 182 -11.85 7.64 -5.14
C ALA A 182 -10.95 6.91 -6.13
N VAL A 183 -11.23 5.62 -6.33
CA VAL A 183 -10.66 4.84 -7.43
C VAL A 183 -11.11 5.41 -8.77
N TYR A 184 -10.18 5.54 -9.71
CA TYR A 184 -10.46 6.01 -11.06
C TYR A 184 -10.56 4.82 -12.02
N LEU A 185 -11.77 4.25 -12.10
CA LEU A 185 -12.07 3.04 -12.88
C LEU A 185 -11.64 3.09 -14.36
N PRO A 186 -11.75 4.21 -15.11
CA PRO A 186 -11.37 4.21 -16.53
C PRO A 186 -9.91 3.81 -16.82
N ARG A 187 -9.02 3.92 -15.82
CA ARG A 187 -7.62 3.49 -15.89
C ARG A 187 -7.27 2.44 -14.83
N THR A 188 -8.26 1.70 -14.35
CA THR A 188 -8.07 0.55 -13.47
C THR A 188 -8.30 -0.72 -14.29
N LYS A 189 -7.24 -1.47 -14.55
CA LYS A 189 -7.22 -2.60 -15.48
C LYS A 189 -6.21 -3.62 -15.00
N GLY A 190 -6.42 -4.89 -15.29
CA GLY A 190 -5.34 -5.85 -15.18
C GLY A 190 -5.02 -6.52 -16.51
N PHE A 191 -3.82 -7.07 -16.52
CA PHE A 191 -3.15 -7.69 -17.64
C PHE A 191 -2.40 -8.92 -17.13
N PRO A 192 -1.96 -9.84 -17.99
CA PRO A 192 -1.33 -11.08 -17.55
C PRO A 192 -0.10 -10.90 -16.64
N GLN A 193 0.66 -9.82 -16.80
CA GLN A 193 1.92 -9.58 -16.09
C GLN A 193 1.88 -8.37 -15.14
N ASN A 194 0.75 -7.65 -15.10
CA ASN A 194 0.61 -6.47 -14.28
C ASN A 194 -0.85 -6.14 -13.95
N THR A 195 -1.05 -5.54 -12.78
CA THR A 195 -2.33 -4.97 -12.35
C THR A 195 -2.16 -3.48 -12.12
N GLU A 196 -2.99 -2.69 -12.80
CA GLU A 196 -2.90 -1.23 -12.89
C GLU A 196 -4.11 -0.56 -12.24
N VAL A 197 -3.87 0.43 -11.38
CA VAL A 197 -4.92 1.19 -10.69
C VAL A 197 -4.57 2.67 -10.70
N ASP A 198 -5.48 3.50 -11.22
CA ASP A 198 -5.43 4.94 -11.01
C ASP A 198 -6.39 5.32 -9.88
N VAL A 199 -5.99 6.32 -9.09
CA VAL A 199 -6.83 6.92 -8.05
C VAL A 199 -6.84 8.44 -8.19
N THR A 200 -7.99 9.04 -7.94
CA THR A 200 -8.13 10.49 -7.78
C THR A 200 -8.01 10.81 -6.29
N ILE A 201 -7.01 11.59 -5.91
CA ILE A 201 -6.77 11.97 -4.51
C ILE A 201 -6.85 13.49 -4.37
N THR A 202 -7.66 13.93 -3.42
CA THR A 202 -7.77 15.34 -3.05
C THR A 202 -7.01 15.61 -1.75
N PHE A 203 -6.14 16.61 -1.79
CA PHE A 203 -5.36 17.12 -0.68
C PHE A 203 -5.95 18.45 -0.24
N THR A 204 -6.21 18.59 1.06
CA THR A 204 -6.92 19.75 1.60
C THR A 204 -6.16 20.38 2.74
N THR A 205 -6.21 21.70 2.82
CA THR A 205 -5.66 22.49 3.93
C THR A 205 -6.75 23.42 4.47
N GLN A 206 -6.57 23.95 5.67
CA GLN A 206 -7.37 25.10 6.08
C GLN A 206 -7.09 26.26 5.12
N PRO A 207 -8.12 27.02 4.70
CA PRO A 207 -7.93 28.20 3.86
C PRO A 207 -6.95 29.16 4.53
N GLN A 208 -5.83 29.41 3.88
CA GLN A 208 -4.90 30.45 4.32
C GLN A 208 -5.34 31.79 3.69
N PRO A 209 -5.43 32.88 4.46
CA PRO A 209 -5.66 34.20 3.90
C PRO A 209 -4.60 34.48 2.83
N ARG A 210 -5.02 34.92 1.64
CA ARG A 210 -4.08 35.39 0.62
C ARG A 210 -3.36 36.62 1.16
N THR A 211 -2.14 36.46 1.68
CA THR A 211 -1.28 37.60 2.00
C THR A 211 -0.75 38.16 0.70
N PHE A 212 -1.47 39.14 0.14
CA PHE A 212 -0.96 39.97 -0.94
C PHE A 212 0.28 40.71 -0.42
N GLY A 213 1.45 40.44 -1.01
CA GLY A 213 2.67 41.22 -0.76
C GLY A 213 3.83 40.51 -0.04
N SER A 214 3.78 39.19 0.19
CA SER A 214 4.91 38.44 0.78
C SER A 214 5.29 37.17 0.02
N ARG A 215 5.16 37.17 -1.31
CA ARG A 215 5.85 36.20 -2.16
C ARG A 215 7.02 36.91 -2.80
N ASN A 216 8.23 36.36 -2.64
CA ASN A 216 9.30 36.60 -3.60
C ASN A 216 8.68 36.40 -4.99
N GLU A 217 8.69 37.44 -5.84
CA GLU A 217 8.01 37.54 -7.15
C GLU A 217 8.43 36.46 -8.17
N ARG A 218 9.26 35.50 -7.77
CA ARG A 218 9.91 34.49 -8.61
C ARG A 218 9.42 33.06 -8.42
N ARG A 219 8.38 32.81 -7.59
CA ARG A 219 7.87 31.45 -7.38
C ARG A 219 6.34 31.38 -7.40
N HIS A 220 5.81 30.61 -8.34
CA HIS A 220 4.39 30.25 -8.41
C HIS A 220 4.07 29.19 -7.34
N GLY A 221 3.07 29.47 -6.52
CA GLY A 221 2.54 28.53 -5.54
C GLY A 221 1.21 27.92 -5.99
N VAL A 222 0.61 27.10 -5.14
CA VAL A 222 -0.59 26.30 -5.48
C VAL A 222 -1.71 27.18 -6.01
N ALA A 223 -1.96 28.30 -5.34
CA ALA A 223 -3.01 29.27 -5.66
C ALA A 223 -2.93 29.91 -7.06
N ASP A 224 -1.80 29.76 -7.77
CA ASP A 224 -1.58 30.28 -9.12
C ASP A 224 -1.96 29.28 -10.22
N VAL A 225 -2.03 27.98 -9.88
CA VAL A 225 -2.27 26.89 -10.84
C VAL A 225 -3.50 26.04 -10.52
N THR A 226 -4.11 26.23 -9.35
CA THR A 226 -5.31 25.49 -8.94
C THR A 226 -6.50 26.43 -8.75
N PRO A 227 -7.71 26.06 -9.23
CA PRO A 227 -8.92 26.87 -9.03
C PRO A 227 -9.27 27.11 -7.55
N ALA A 228 -9.08 26.10 -6.69
CA ALA A 228 -9.27 26.16 -5.25
C ALA A 228 -7.97 25.77 -4.55
N ALA A 229 -7.24 26.76 -4.03
CA ALA A 229 -5.92 26.53 -3.44
C ALA A 229 -5.99 25.64 -2.18
N ASP A 230 -7.09 25.69 -1.44
CA ASP A 230 -7.33 24.89 -0.25
C ASP A 230 -7.70 23.42 -0.56
N ALA A 231 -7.89 23.06 -1.84
CA ALA A 231 -8.26 21.72 -2.29
C ALA A 231 -7.57 21.36 -3.62
N VAL A 232 -6.42 20.69 -3.52
CA VAL A 232 -5.63 20.24 -4.67
C VAL A 232 -5.95 18.80 -5.00
N THR A 233 -6.40 18.51 -6.22
CA THR A 233 -6.70 17.14 -6.66
C THR A 233 -5.68 16.68 -7.70
N LEU A 234 -5.12 15.49 -7.49
CA LEU A 234 -4.17 14.85 -8.41
C LEU A 234 -4.60 13.40 -8.68
N ARG A 235 -4.15 12.85 -9.81
CA ARG A 235 -4.27 11.41 -10.07
C ARG A 235 -2.96 10.71 -9.79
N GLN A 236 -3.00 9.74 -8.89
CA GLN A 236 -1.90 8.82 -8.62
C GLN A 236 -2.16 7.49 -9.31
N HIS A 237 -1.08 6.80 -9.61
CA HIS A 237 -1.07 5.53 -10.32
C HIS A 237 -0.32 4.49 -9.51
N HIS A 238 -0.84 3.27 -9.48
CA HIS A 238 -0.29 2.11 -8.81
C HIS A 238 -0.20 0.96 -9.81
N SER A 239 0.93 0.26 -9.81
CA SER A 239 1.15 -0.91 -10.64
C SER A 239 1.79 -2.01 -9.82
N LEU A 240 1.21 -3.21 -9.82
CA LEU A 240 1.83 -4.43 -9.32
C LEU A 240 2.24 -5.28 -10.52
N VAL A 241 3.55 -5.45 -10.71
CA VAL A 241 4.14 -6.05 -11.90
C VAL A 241 4.94 -7.30 -11.53
N GLN A 242 4.74 -8.35 -12.32
CA GLN A 242 5.57 -9.55 -12.26
C GLN A 242 7.04 -9.21 -12.54
N LEU A 243 7.96 -9.75 -11.74
CA LEU A 243 9.38 -9.61 -12.05
C LEU A 243 9.75 -10.38 -13.33
N PRO A 244 10.67 -9.85 -14.16
CA PRO A 244 11.14 -10.58 -15.32
C PRO A 244 11.87 -11.86 -14.89
N GLU A 245 11.88 -12.84 -15.81
CA GLU A 245 12.61 -14.09 -15.60
C GLU A 245 14.11 -13.84 -15.28
N PRO A 246 14.74 -14.73 -14.50
CA PRO A 246 16.18 -14.68 -14.26
C PRO A 246 16.99 -14.69 -15.56
N GLY A 247 18.22 -14.17 -15.50
CA GLY A 247 19.15 -14.15 -16.65
C GLY A 247 19.64 -12.78 -17.05
N TYR A 248 19.20 -11.72 -16.35
CA TYR A 248 19.79 -10.40 -16.51
C TYR A 248 21.28 -10.43 -16.15
N LYS A 249 22.13 -10.00 -17.10
CA LYS A 249 23.57 -9.86 -16.88
C LYS A 249 23.89 -8.40 -16.55
N PRO A 250 24.10 -8.05 -15.27
CA PRO A 250 24.43 -6.69 -14.88
C PRO A 250 25.81 -6.28 -15.38
N ARG A 251 26.05 -4.97 -15.50
CA ARG A 251 27.37 -4.42 -15.84
C ARG A 251 27.87 -3.53 -14.71
N SER A 252 29.13 -3.71 -14.33
CA SER A 252 29.79 -2.83 -13.37
C SER A 252 29.78 -1.38 -13.84
N TYR A 253 29.64 -0.47 -12.89
CA TYR A 253 29.69 0.96 -13.16
C TYR A 253 31.13 1.44 -13.38
N ASP A 254 31.35 2.17 -14.48
CA ASP A 254 32.57 2.96 -14.71
C ASP A 254 32.23 4.45 -14.57
N PRO A 255 32.88 5.21 -13.65
CA PRO A 255 32.66 6.65 -13.49
C PRO A 255 32.85 7.48 -14.77
N ARG A 256 33.61 6.98 -15.75
CA ARG A 256 33.87 7.65 -17.03
C ARG A 256 32.77 7.41 -18.06
N SER A 257 31.78 6.55 -17.77
CA SER A 257 30.74 6.16 -18.72
C SER A 257 29.70 7.25 -18.98
N GLY A 258 29.59 8.28 -18.13
CA GLY A 258 28.58 9.34 -18.23
C GLY A 258 27.16 8.90 -17.83
N PHE A 259 26.96 7.63 -17.44
CA PHE A 259 25.67 7.11 -16.96
C PHE A 259 25.56 7.18 -15.44
N GLY A 260 24.33 7.08 -14.92
CA GLY A 260 24.10 6.89 -13.49
C GLY A 260 24.39 5.46 -13.03
N ASN A 261 24.44 5.26 -11.70
CA ASN A 261 24.57 3.92 -11.10
C ASN A 261 23.41 3.56 -10.16
N VAL A 262 23.31 2.27 -9.89
CA VAL A 262 22.65 1.71 -8.69
C VAL A 262 23.75 1.19 -7.79
N SER A 263 23.67 1.50 -6.49
CA SER A 263 24.68 1.09 -5.51
C SER A 263 24.06 0.50 -4.25
N TRP A 264 24.80 -0.41 -3.61
CA TRP A 264 24.44 -1.04 -2.35
C TRP A 264 25.71 -1.39 -1.56
N GLN A 265 25.55 -1.68 -0.27
CA GLN A 265 26.58 -2.24 0.60
C GLN A 265 26.45 -3.76 0.62
N ASP A 266 27.52 -4.46 0.25
CA ASP A 266 27.60 -5.92 0.22
C ASP A 266 28.41 -6.44 1.40
N TYR A 267 27.73 -7.04 2.38
CA TYR A 267 28.29 -7.48 3.65
C TYR A 267 29.03 -8.81 3.56
N SER A 268 28.96 -9.50 2.41
CA SER A 268 29.78 -10.68 2.12
C SER A 268 31.10 -10.35 1.41
N THR A 269 31.45 -9.06 1.35
CA THR A 269 32.71 -8.62 0.76
C THR A 269 33.91 -9.04 1.61
N SER A 270 34.97 -9.51 0.96
CA SER A 270 36.23 -9.89 1.63
C SER A 270 36.87 -8.72 2.36
N LEU A 271 37.64 -9.02 3.40
CA LEU A 271 38.39 -8.00 4.15
C LEU A 271 39.37 -7.27 3.24
N GLY A 272 39.36 -5.94 3.30
CA GLY A 272 40.19 -5.06 2.46
C GLY A 272 39.52 -4.57 1.18
N ASP A 273 38.44 -5.21 0.74
CA ASP A 273 37.67 -4.78 -0.43
C ASP A 273 36.56 -3.78 -0.07
N SER A 274 36.16 -2.97 -1.06
CA SER A 274 35.03 -2.06 -0.87
C SER A 274 33.70 -2.83 -0.82
N MET A 275 32.98 -2.65 0.29
CA MET A 275 31.60 -3.12 0.44
C MET A 275 30.65 -2.42 -0.54
N THR A 276 30.98 -1.22 -1.01
CA THR A 276 30.12 -0.49 -1.93
C THR A 276 30.24 -1.05 -3.34
N LYS A 277 29.22 -1.78 -3.77
CA LYS A 277 29.08 -2.27 -5.14
C LYS A 277 28.27 -1.30 -5.97
N ARG A 278 28.59 -1.21 -7.26
CA ARG A 278 27.93 -0.29 -8.20
C ARG A 278 27.69 -0.96 -9.55
N LEU A 279 26.47 -0.86 -10.05
CA LEU A 279 26.09 -1.28 -11.40
C LEU A 279 25.66 -0.09 -12.22
N ILE A 280 25.98 -0.09 -13.51
CA ILE A 280 25.53 0.95 -14.44
C ILE A 280 24.01 0.83 -14.64
N ARG A 281 23.31 1.97 -14.67
CA ARG A 281 21.91 2.01 -15.12
C ARG A 281 21.85 1.74 -16.63
N ARG A 282 20.88 0.98 -17.08
CA ARG A 282 20.58 0.77 -18.50
C ARG A 282 19.29 1.49 -18.86
#